data_AF-A0A4S4K658-F1
#
_entry.id   AF-A0A4S4K658-F1
#
_cell.length_a   1.000
_cell.length_b   1.000
_cell.length_c   1.000
_cell.angle_alpha   90.00
_cell.angle_beta   90.00
_cell.angle_gamma   90.00
#
_symmetry.space_group_name_H-M   'P 1'
#
loop_
_entity.id
_entity.type
_entity.pdbx_description
1 polymer ?
#
loop_
_entity_poly.entity_id
_entity_poly.type
_entity_poly.pdbx_seq_one_letter_code
_entity_poly.pdbx_strand_id
1 'polypeptide(L)'
;MAMTNSSRYHGARLFVPVAGAIQELRADPGSGNVMNVTSWFKGVNSKSIGVTNVYAGTKIAAVGTGKPSDLSHMRVFYQTTNGDIRSIWFRGLGWGLDPTTIAHNIPLGAPISAFVQSTGGVVDGLVVVYTDANGVLTQRVSVNEQGQWGDPSPITAA
;
A
#
# COMPACT_ATOMS: atom_id res chain seq x y z
N MET A 1 33.06 -6.62 -21.66
CA MET A 1 31.81 -5.85 -21.88
C MET A 1 30.66 -6.75 -21.45
N ALA A 2 30.09 -6.51 -20.27
CA ALA A 2 29.02 -7.35 -19.72
C ALA A 2 27.85 -6.46 -19.30
N MET A 3 26.90 -6.29 -20.20
CA MET A 3 25.50 -5.98 -19.92
C MET A 3 24.76 -7.25 -20.38
N THR A 4 23.75 -7.83 -19.75
CA THR A 4 22.70 -7.37 -18.86
C THR A 4 22.19 -8.61 -18.13
N ASN A 5 22.09 -8.60 -16.80
CA ASN A 5 21.15 -9.47 -16.11
C ASN A 5 20.23 -8.57 -15.30
N SER A 6 19.13 -8.18 -15.92
CA SER A 6 17.99 -7.58 -15.21
C SER A 6 17.29 -8.68 -14.40
N SER A 7 17.94 -9.12 -13.33
CA SER A 7 17.30 -9.97 -12.33
C SER A 7 16.15 -9.18 -11.71
N ARG A 8 14.93 -9.65 -11.98
CA ARG A 8 13.67 -9.11 -11.50
C ARG A 8 13.76 -8.90 -9.98
N TYR A 9 13.56 -7.66 -9.54
CA TYR A 9 13.66 -7.27 -8.13
C TYR A 9 12.55 -7.96 -7.30
N HIS A 10 12.86 -9.11 -6.70
CA HIS A 10 12.02 -9.80 -5.72
C HIS A 10 12.40 -9.38 -4.30
N GLY A 11 12.29 -8.08 -3.98
CA GLY A 11 12.66 -7.50 -2.69
C GLY A 11 11.47 -7.23 -1.77
N ALA A 12 11.69 -7.29 -0.45
CA ALA A 12 10.72 -6.82 0.53
C ALA A 12 10.71 -5.28 0.58
N ARG A 13 9.53 -4.71 0.82
CA ARG A 13 9.33 -3.25 0.93
C ARG A 13 8.65 -2.94 2.25
N LEU A 14 9.16 -1.93 2.94
CA LEU A 14 8.62 -1.42 4.19
C LEU A 14 8.28 0.06 4.02
N PHE A 15 7.08 0.45 4.45
CA PHE A 15 6.59 1.81 4.36
C PHE A 15 6.52 2.40 5.77
N VAL A 16 7.27 3.48 5.98
CA VAL A 16 7.38 4.14 7.27
C VAL A 16 6.75 5.53 7.16
N PRO A 17 5.67 5.81 7.91
CA PRO A 17 5.14 7.16 7.98
C PRO A 17 6.12 8.04 8.75
N VAL A 18 6.42 9.20 8.18
CA VAL A 18 7.20 10.26 8.81
C VAL A 18 6.38 11.54 8.76
N ALA A 19 6.75 12.58 9.51
CA ALA A 19 6.01 13.84 9.52
C ALA A 19 5.81 14.38 8.09
N GLY A 20 4.57 14.38 7.62
CA GLY A 20 4.18 14.91 6.32
C GLY A 20 4.51 14.02 5.10
N ALA A 21 5.11 12.84 5.26
CA ALA A 21 5.48 11.98 4.13
C ALA A 21 5.45 10.47 4.45
N ILE A 22 5.61 9.64 3.42
CA ILE A 22 5.90 8.20 3.56
C ILE A 22 7.29 7.93 3.00
N GLN A 23 8.10 7.21 3.76
CA GLN A 23 9.39 6.70 3.34
C GLN A 23 9.28 5.22 2.97
N GLU A 24 9.83 4.86 1.82
CA GLU A 24 10.00 3.47 1.40
C GLU A 24 11.40 2.97 1.77
N LEU A 25 11.48 1.87 2.50
CA LEU A 25 12.69 1.10 2.75
C LEU A 25 12.63 -0.20 1.94
N ARG A 26 13.76 -0.61 1.38
CA ARG A 26 13.86 -1.82 0.54
C ARG A 26 14.88 -2.78 1.12
N ALA A 27 14.58 -4.06 0.96
CA ALA A 27 15.50 -5.15 1.22
C ALA A 27 15.52 -6.06 -0.02
N ASP A 28 16.67 -6.14 -0.68
CA ASP A 28 16.89 -7.11 -1.73
C ASP A 28 17.33 -8.45 -1.11
N PRO A 29 16.79 -9.59 -1.56
CA PRO A 29 17.26 -10.87 -1.06
C PRO A 29 18.71 -11.10 -1.50
N GLY A 30 19.55 -11.56 -0.56
CA GLY A 30 20.80 -12.22 -0.93
C GLY A 30 20.52 -13.45 -1.81
N SER A 31 21.52 -13.93 -2.56
CA SER A 31 21.41 -15.03 -3.53
C SER A 31 21.17 -16.41 -2.89
N GLY A 32 20.04 -16.60 -2.19
CA GLY A 32 19.67 -17.86 -1.53
C GLY A 32 18.16 -18.00 -1.30
N ASN A 33 17.69 -19.25 -1.23
CA ASN A 33 16.27 -19.64 -1.11
C ASN A 33 15.59 -19.26 0.22
N VAL A 34 16.25 -18.50 1.09
CA VAL A 34 15.68 -17.96 2.34
C VAL A 34 15.88 -16.45 2.31
N MET A 35 14.79 -15.69 2.36
CA MET A 35 14.84 -14.22 2.48
C MET A 35 15.31 -13.83 3.89
N ASN A 36 16.60 -14.01 4.17
CA ASN A 36 17.21 -13.35 5.31
C ASN A 36 17.38 -11.88 4.95
N VAL A 37 16.49 -11.03 5.49
CA VAL A 37 16.64 -9.57 5.40
C VAL A 37 17.80 -9.17 6.33
N THR A 38 19.01 -9.14 5.79
CA THR A 38 20.24 -8.84 6.54
C THR A 38 20.53 -7.34 6.63
N SER A 39 19.90 -6.53 5.77
CA SER A 39 20.01 -5.09 5.81
C SER A 39 18.81 -4.43 5.13
N TRP A 40 18.31 -3.36 5.76
CA TRP A 40 17.41 -2.42 5.12
C TRP A 40 18.22 -1.23 4.64
N PHE A 41 17.99 -0.82 3.41
CA PHE A 41 18.57 0.41 2.90
C PHE A 41 17.46 1.35 2.44
N LYS A 42 17.71 2.64 2.66
CA LYS A 42 17.00 3.70 1.97
C LYS A 42 17.34 3.51 0.48
N GLY A 43 16.40 2.98 -0.31
CA GLY A 43 16.64 2.62 -1.72
C GLY A 43 17.29 3.76 -2.48
N VAL A 44 18.10 3.47 -3.51
CA VAL A 44 18.79 4.53 -4.31
C VAL A 44 17.80 5.50 -4.97
N ASN A 45 16.51 5.12 -5.05
CA ASN A 45 15.36 5.93 -5.47
C ASN A 45 14.27 6.08 -4.39
N SER A 46 14.60 5.95 -3.11
CA SER A 46 13.69 6.22 -1.99
C SER A 46 13.51 7.73 -1.81
N LYS A 47 12.91 8.31 -2.85
CA LYS A 47 12.21 9.57 -2.76
C LYS A 47 11.20 9.41 -1.63
N SER A 48 11.08 10.43 -0.79
CA SER A 48 9.81 10.67 -0.10
C SER A 48 8.73 10.46 -1.15
N ILE A 49 7.84 9.49 -0.95
CA ILE A 49 6.72 9.35 -1.88
C ILE A 49 6.00 10.69 -1.78
N GLY A 50 5.77 11.37 -2.91
CA GLY A 50 5.37 12.79 -2.98
C GLY A 50 4.00 13.12 -2.38
N VAL A 51 3.52 12.32 -1.44
CA VAL A 51 2.41 12.59 -0.56
C VAL A 51 2.78 13.72 0.40
N THR A 52 1.81 14.59 0.67
CA THR A 52 1.88 15.64 1.69
C THR A 52 0.77 15.40 2.71
N ASN A 53 0.88 16.03 3.88
CA ASN A 53 -0.11 15.93 4.96
C ASN A 53 -0.33 14.51 5.49
N VAL A 54 0.68 13.65 5.47
CA VAL A 54 0.61 12.32 6.11
C VAL A 54 0.61 12.49 7.63
N TYR A 55 -0.35 11.86 8.30
CA TYR A 55 -0.35 11.78 9.76
C TYR A 55 0.75 10.81 10.22
N ALA A 56 1.74 11.31 10.98
CA ALA A 56 2.91 10.51 11.38
C ALA A 56 2.53 9.24 12.18
N GLY A 57 1.40 9.24 12.89
CA GLY A 57 0.92 8.09 13.66
C GLY A 57 0.09 7.08 12.87
N THR A 58 -0.10 7.31 11.56
CA THR A 58 -0.94 6.46 10.70
C THR A 58 -0.48 5.00 10.71
N LYS A 59 -1.43 4.06 10.69
CA LYS A 59 -1.16 2.66 10.45
C LYS A 59 -1.18 2.42 8.94
N ILE A 60 -0.06 1.98 8.39
CA ILE A 60 0.06 1.74 6.95
C ILE A 60 -0.45 0.34 6.61
N ALA A 61 -1.30 0.25 5.58
CA ALA A 61 -1.59 -1.01 4.91
C ALA A 61 -1.00 -0.99 3.50
N ALA A 62 -0.31 -2.06 3.10
CA ALA A 62 0.27 -2.17 1.77
C ALA A 62 -0.06 -3.53 1.15
N VAL A 63 -0.40 -3.54 -0.13
CA VAL A 63 -0.77 -4.75 -0.87
C VAL A 63 -0.08 -4.73 -2.23
N GLY A 64 0.44 -5.88 -2.67
CA GLY A 64 0.84 -6.09 -4.06
C GLY A 64 -0.40 -6.41 -4.89
N THR A 65 -0.61 -5.70 -6.00
CA THR A 65 -1.82 -5.85 -6.83
C THR A 65 -1.55 -6.56 -8.16
N GLY A 66 -0.28 -6.84 -8.47
CA GLY A 66 0.12 -7.62 -9.65
C GLY A 66 0.08 -9.13 -9.40
N LYS A 67 0.41 -9.90 -10.44
CA LYS A 67 0.69 -11.34 -10.29
C LYS A 67 1.81 -11.54 -9.25
N PRO A 68 1.91 -12.70 -8.57
CA PRO A 68 2.96 -12.93 -7.56
C PRO A 68 4.39 -12.72 -8.07
N SER A 69 4.63 -12.84 -9.39
CA SER A 69 5.91 -12.58 -10.05
C SER A 69 6.15 -11.11 -10.43
N ASP A 70 5.15 -10.26 -10.22
CA ASP A 70 5.10 -8.88 -10.67
C ASP A 70 4.74 -7.92 -9.52
N LEU A 71 5.72 -7.68 -8.66
CA LEU A 71 5.68 -6.59 -7.66
C LEU A 71 5.79 -5.20 -8.30
N SER A 72 5.63 -5.08 -9.63
CA SER A 72 5.56 -3.79 -10.29
C SER A 72 4.29 -3.03 -9.92
N HIS A 73 3.25 -3.70 -9.43
CA HIS A 73 2.01 -3.07 -9.02
C HIS A 73 1.77 -3.19 -7.50
N MET A 74 1.64 -2.05 -6.81
CA MET A 74 1.37 -2.01 -5.38
C MET A 74 0.42 -0.87 -5.03
N ARG A 75 -0.29 -1.04 -3.92
CA ARG A 75 -1.09 0.00 -3.26
C ARG A 75 -0.62 0.17 -1.83
N VAL A 76 -0.51 1.42 -1.39
CA VAL A 76 -0.23 1.76 0.01
C VAL A 76 -1.30 2.73 0.48
N PHE A 77 -1.97 2.35 1.56
CA PHE A 77 -3.02 3.10 2.22
C PHE A 77 -2.47 3.76 3.47
N TYR A 78 -2.83 5.03 3.66
CA TYR A 78 -2.35 5.86 4.76
C TYR A 78 -3.41 6.88 5.14
N GLN A 79 -3.26 7.44 6.33
CA GLN A 79 -4.12 8.50 6.83
C GLN A 79 -3.43 9.86 6.71
N THR A 80 -4.20 10.86 6.32
CA THR A 80 -3.75 12.25 6.33
C THR A 80 -3.96 12.89 7.72
N THR A 81 -3.35 14.04 7.95
CA THR A 81 -3.54 14.84 9.18
C THR A 81 -4.97 15.32 9.38
N ASN A 82 -5.80 15.32 8.33
CA ASN A 82 -7.21 15.70 8.39
C ASN A 82 -8.13 14.51 8.66
N GLY A 83 -7.58 13.31 8.89
CA GLY A 83 -8.36 12.11 9.14
C GLY A 83 -8.85 11.42 7.86
N ASP A 84 -8.41 11.83 6.67
CA ASP A 84 -8.76 11.12 5.44
C ASP A 84 -7.90 9.86 5.28
N ILE A 85 -8.49 8.73 4.90
CA ILE A 85 -7.73 7.58 4.36
C ILE A 85 -7.55 7.77 2.86
N ARG A 86 -6.30 7.80 2.42
CA ARG A 86 -5.90 7.93 1.01
C ARG A 86 -4.98 6.79 0.60
N SER A 87 -4.68 6.72 -0.68
CA SER A 87 -3.72 5.76 -1.21
C SER A 87 -2.79 6.35 -2.26
N ILE A 88 -1.70 5.61 -2.47
CA ILE A 88 -0.74 5.77 -3.55
C ILE A 88 -0.59 4.44 -4.28
N TRP A 89 -0.20 4.50 -5.54
CA TRP A 89 0.13 3.33 -6.35
C TRP A 89 1.56 3.35 -6.84
N PHE A 90 2.13 2.17 -6.99
CA PHE A 90 3.32 1.93 -7.82
C PHE A 90 2.90 1.15 -9.06
N ARG A 91 3.34 1.54 -10.26
CA ARG A 91 3.09 0.83 -11.53
C ARG A 91 4.32 0.71 -12.40
N GLY A 92 5.32 -0.02 -11.93
CA GLY A 92 6.59 -0.35 -12.62
C GLY A 92 7.54 0.82 -12.87
N LEU A 93 7.02 1.95 -13.35
CA LEU A 93 7.75 3.15 -13.76
C LEU A 93 7.84 4.20 -12.65
N GLY A 94 6.98 4.12 -11.62
CA GLY A 94 6.99 5.11 -10.55
C GLY A 94 5.78 5.06 -9.63
N TRP A 95 5.82 5.95 -8.64
CA TRP A 95 4.75 6.19 -7.69
C TRP A 95 3.80 7.28 -8.18
N GLY A 96 2.51 7.09 -7.95
CA GLY A 96 1.46 8.10 -8.18
C GLY A 96 0.46 8.16 -7.04
N LEU A 97 -0.28 9.28 -6.99
CA LEU A 97 -1.36 9.49 -6.03
C LEU A 97 -2.67 8.91 -6.57
N ASP A 98 -3.51 8.41 -5.66
CA ASP A 98 -4.91 8.18 -5.99
C ASP A 98 -5.74 9.46 -5.87
N PRO A 99 -6.59 9.73 -6.88
CA PRO A 99 -7.51 10.86 -6.82
C PRO A 99 -8.60 10.64 -5.77
N THR A 100 -8.99 9.39 -5.53
CA THR A 100 -10.11 9.05 -4.65
C THR A 100 -9.67 8.97 -3.19
N THR A 101 -10.40 9.66 -2.32
CA THR A 101 -10.34 9.44 -0.88
C THR A 101 -11.15 8.20 -0.52
N ILE A 102 -10.53 7.28 0.22
CA ILE A 102 -11.14 5.99 0.62
C ILE A 102 -12.16 6.22 1.73
N ALA A 103 -11.84 7.07 2.69
CA ALA A 103 -12.74 7.43 3.78
C ALA A 103 -12.39 8.80 4.33
N HIS A 104 -13.39 9.50 4.86
CA HIS A 104 -13.25 10.85 5.42
C HIS A 104 -13.48 10.82 6.92
N ASN A 105 -12.87 11.78 7.63
CA ASN A 105 -13.08 12.02 9.08
C ASN A 105 -12.84 10.77 9.94
N ILE A 106 -11.86 9.96 9.57
CA ILE A 106 -11.46 8.78 10.35
C ILE A 106 -10.64 9.23 11.57
N PRO A 107 -10.84 8.66 12.76
CA PRO A 107 -10.04 8.97 13.94
C PRO A 107 -8.54 8.80 13.66
N LEU A 108 -7.72 9.78 14.05
CA LEU A 108 -6.29 9.72 13.80
C LEU A 108 -5.66 8.50 14.46
N GLY A 109 -4.91 7.72 13.67
CA GLY A 109 -4.28 6.49 14.12
C GLY A 109 -5.18 5.25 14.11
N ALA A 110 -6.41 5.37 13.56
CA ALA A 110 -7.28 4.22 13.34
C ALA A 110 -6.54 3.09 12.58
N PRO A 111 -6.75 1.82 12.95
CA PRO A 111 -6.20 0.70 12.21
C PRO A 111 -6.68 0.70 10.75
N ILE A 112 -5.77 0.37 9.84
CA ILE A 112 -6.06 0.16 8.42
C ILE A 112 -5.52 -1.21 8.05
N SER A 113 -6.33 -2.01 7.37
CA SER A 113 -5.91 -3.25 6.72
C SER A 113 -6.36 -3.22 5.27
N ALA A 114 -5.61 -3.89 4.39
CA ALA A 114 -5.99 -3.99 3.00
C ALA A 114 -5.54 -5.32 2.42
N PHE A 115 -6.35 -5.87 1.52
CA PHE A 115 -6.06 -7.10 0.82
C PHE A 115 -6.63 -7.07 -0.59
N VAL A 116 -6.14 -7.99 -1.41
CA VAL A 116 -6.60 -8.15 -2.78
C VAL A 116 -7.76 -9.15 -2.80
N GLN A 117 -8.80 -8.82 -3.56
CA GLN A 117 -9.83 -9.77 -3.95
C GLN A 117 -9.46 -10.35 -5.33
N SER A 118 -9.43 -11.67 -5.42
CA SER A 118 -9.10 -12.36 -6.67
C SER A 118 -10.04 -13.52 -6.97
N THR A 119 -10.52 -13.59 -8.21
CA THR A 119 -11.30 -14.71 -8.75
C THR A 119 -10.46 -15.43 -9.79
N GLY A 120 -10.25 -16.73 -9.63
CA GLY A 120 -9.49 -17.53 -10.60
C GLY A 120 -8.02 -17.10 -10.80
N GLY A 121 -7.41 -16.43 -9.82
CA GLY A 121 -6.03 -15.94 -9.91
C GLY A 121 -5.86 -14.61 -10.63
N VAL A 122 -6.96 -13.94 -10.98
CA VAL A 122 -6.99 -12.56 -11.49
C VAL A 122 -7.33 -11.62 -10.33
N VAL A 123 -6.62 -10.50 -10.24
CA VAL A 123 -6.93 -9.45 -9.27
C VAL A 123 -8.13 -8.66 -9.76
N ASP A 124 -9.27 -8.80 -9.07
CA ASP A 124 -10.54 -8.19 -9.47
C ASP A 124 -10.88 -6.96 -8.64
N GLY A 125 -10.23 -6.78 -7.49
CA GLY A 125 -10.49 -5.65 -6.63
C GLY A 125 -9.57 -5.59 -5.42
N LEU A 126 -9.74 -4.52 -4.66
CA LEU A 126 -9.06 -4.22 -3.43
C LEU A 126 -10.11 -4.07 -2.34
N VAL A 127 -9.86 -4.64 -1.19
CA VAL A 127 -10.67 -4.41 0.00
C VAL A 127 -9.81 -3.65 0.99
N VAL A 128 -10.33 -2.52 1.48
CA VAL A 128 -9.72 -1.77 2.58
C VAL A 128 -10.67 -1.81 3.75
N VAL A 129 -10.15 -2.21 4.91
CA VAL A 129 -10.86 -2.29 6.17
C VAL A 129 -10.27 -1.26 7.12
N TYR A 130 -11.13 -0.50 7.78
CA TYR A 130 -10.76 0.53 8.73
C TYR A 130 -11.80 0.68 9.83
N THR A 131 -11.39 1.22 10.97
CA THR A 131 -12.34 1.64 12.02
C THR A 131 -12.84 3.05 11.72
N ASP A 132 -14.15 3.23 11.60
CA ASP A 132 -14.74 4.54 11.31
C ASP A 132 -14.85 5.46 12.53
N ALA A 133 -15.41 6.66 12.33
CA ALA A 133 -15.57 7.67 13.37
C ALA A 133 -16.44 7.23 14.56
N ASN A 134 -17.29 6.23 14.37
CA ASN A 134 -18.17 5.68 15.40
C ASN A 134 -17.56 4.44 16.07
N GLY A 135 -16.34 4.05 15.70
CA GLY A 135 -15.69 2.84 16.21
C GLY A 135 -16.17 1.56 15.51
N VAL A 136 -16.91 1.66 14.42
CA VAL A 136 -17.41 0.49 13.66
C VAL A 136 -16.34 0.04 12.66
N LEU A 137 -16.13 -1.27 12.56
CA LEU A 137 -15.27 -1.83 11.52
C LEU A 137 -16.01 -1.72 10.18
N THR A 138 -15.44 -0.95 9.27
CA THR A 138 -16.03 -0.60 7.98
C THR A 138 -15.10 -1.03 6.86
N GLN A 139 -15.65 -1.57 5.79
CA GLN A 139 -14.92 -1.91 4.58
C GLN A 139 -15.33 -1.04 3.42
N ARG A 140 -14.39 -0.83 2.49
CA ARG A 140 -14.65 -0.30 1.17
C ARG A 140 -13.99 -1.19 0.14
N VAL A 141 -14.77 -1.57 -0.88
CA VAL A 141 -14.35 -2.51 -1.92
C VAL A 141 -14.20 -1.76 -3.23
N SER A 142 -13.10 -1.99 -3.94
CA SER A 142 -12.91 -1.47 -5.29
C SER A 142 -13.56 -2.39 -6.31
N VAL A 143 -14.18 -1.80 -7.33
CA VAL A 143 -14.83 -2.53 -8.43
C VAL A 143 -13.82 -3.01 -9.49
N ASN A 144 -12.55 -2.59 -9.37
CA ASN A 144 -11.43 -3.02 -10.20
C ASN A 144 -10.08 -2.74 -9.51
N GLU A 145 -8.98 -3.23 -10.09
CA GLU A 145 -7.60 -2.96 -9.61
C GLU A 145 -7.24 -1.46 -9.68
N GLN A 146 -7.88 -0.70 -10.59
CA GLN A 146 -7.59 0.72 -10.80
C GLN A 146 -8.13 1.63 -9.69
N GLY A 147 -8.88 1.10 -8.72
CA GLY A 147 -9.31 1.86 -7.54
C GLY A 147 -10.53 2.73 -7.80
N GLN A 148 -11.49 2.25 -8.59
CA GLN A 148 -12.86 2.75 -8.49
C GLN A 148 -13.52 2.11 -7.28
N TRP A 149 -14.05 2.89 -6.34
CA TRP A 149 -14.50 2.39 -5.04
C TRP A 149 -16.01 2.44 -4.92
N GLY A 150 -16.63 1.34 -4.49
CA GLY A 150 -18.02 1.31 -4.06
C GLY A 150 -18.23 2.08 -2.76
N ASP A 151 -19.47 2.08 -2.25
CA ASP A 151 -19.77 2.74 -0.99
C ASP A 151 -19.17 2.00 0.21
N PRO A 152 -18.79 2.72 1.29
CA PRO A 152 -18.42 2.10 2.56
C PRO A 152 -19.56 1.26 3.13
N SER A 153 -19.24 0.12 3.71
CA SER A 153 -20.22 -0.76 4.37
C SER A 153 -19.66 -1.30 5.69
N PRO A 154 -20.49 -1.42 6.74
CA PRO A 154 -20.06 -2.01 8.01
C PRO A 154 -19.79 -3.51 7.84
N ILE A 155 -18.76 -4.00 8.54
CA ILE A 155 -18.49 -5.43 8.67
C ILE A 155 -19.24 -5.94 9.90
N THR A 156 -20.20 -6.83 9.66
CA THR A 156 -20.89 -7.56 10.71
C THR A 156 -20.29 -8.96 10.82
N ALA A 157 -20.05 -9.44 12.05
CA ALA A 157 -19.81 -10.86 12.25
C ALA A 157 -21.06 -11.64 11.83
N ALA A 158 -20.86 -12.68 11.01
CA ALA A 158 -21.91 -13.61 10.63
C ALA A 158 -22.21 -14.61 11.75
#